data_AF-A0AAD9UMB7-F1
#
_entry.id   AF-A0AAD9UMB7-F1
#
_cell.length_a   1.000
_cell.length_b   1.000
_cell.length_c   1.000
_cell.angle_alpha   90.00
_cell.angle_beta   90.00
_cell.angle_gamma   90.00
#
_symmetry.space_group_name_H-M   'P 1'
#
loop_
_entity.id
_entity.type
_entity.pdbx_description
1 polymer ?
#
loop_
_entity_poly.entity_id
_entity_poly.type
_entity_poly.pdbx_seq_one_letter_code
_entity_poly.pdbx_strand_id
1 'polypeptide(L)' 'MQRGFLHSSDPRVSRISQAPVAAIDAVVNRKYTLEDFELERLVGTGNFCEVWHVTLKARPRESFALKIYDKVPIP' A
#
# COMPACT_ATOMS: atom_id res chain seq x y z
N MET A 1 -24.06 -4.65 -21.65
CA MET A 1 -23.03 -4.19 -20.70
C MET A 1 -23.72 -3.82 -19.39
N GLN A 2 -23.61 -4.64 -18.35
CA GLN A 2 -24.41 -4.46 -17.12
C GLN A 2 -23.85 -3.34 -16.23
N ARG A 3 -24.71 -2.35 -15.99
CA ARG A 3 -24.60 -1.30 -14.97
C ARG A 3 -25.00 -1.90 -13.63
N GLY A 4 -24.15 -1.83 -12.60
CA GLY A 4 -24.56 -2.32 -11.27
C GLY A 4 -23.52 -2.35 -10.16
N PHE A 5 -22.26 -1.98 -10.40
CA PHE A 5 -21.23 -2.17 -9.37
C PHE A 5 -21.01 -0.96 -8.45
N LEU A 6 -21.38 0.27 -8.87
CA LEU A 6 -20.76 1.47 -8.29
C LEU A 6 -21.51 2.14 -7.11
N HIS A 7 -22.58 1.57 -6.58
CA HIS A 7 -23.33 2.15 -5.45
C HIS A 7 -23.84 1.11 -4.43
N SER A 8 -23.05 0.08 -4.09
CA SER A 8 -23.49 -0.86 -3.07
C SER A 8 -23.09 -0.42 -1.65
N SER A 9 -24.08 -0.22 -0.79
CA SER A 9 -23.94 -0.08 0.67
C SER A 9 -23.78 -1.44 1.38
N ASP A 10 -23.71 -2.54 0.62
CA ASP A 10 -23.57 -3.90 1.16
C ASP A 10 -22.09 -4.26 1.39
N PRO A 11 -21.68 -4.61 2.63
CA PRO A 11 -20.31 -5.01 2.94
C PRO A 11 -19.86 -6.32 2.28
N ARG A 12 -20.76 -7.08 1.64
CA ARG A 12 -20.45 -8.29 0.84
C ARG A 12 -20.03 -7.95 -0.61
N VAL A 13 -20.15 -6.66 -0.94
CA VAL A 13 -19.67 -5.91 -2.10
C VAL A 13 -18.15 -5.83 -2.28
N SER A 14 -17.47 -6.69 -3.05
CA SER A 14 -16.03 -6.51 -3.31
C SER A 14 -15.74 -5.13 -3.92
N ARG A 15 -14.82 -4.32 -3.39
CA ARG A 15 -14.48 -2.96 -3.93
C ARG A 15 -13.59 -3.00 -5.18
N ILE A 16 -13.29 -4.19 -5.67
CA ILE A 16 -12.25 -4.46 -6.69
C ILE A 16 -12.57 -3.85 -8.07
N SER A 17 -13.81 -3.41 -8.37
CA SER A 17 -14.08 -2.73 -9.65
C SER A 17 -13.74 -1.23 -9.67
N GLN A 18 -13.19 -0.66 -8.59
CA GLN A 18 -12.68 0.70 -8.67
C GLN A 18 -11.53 0.71 -9.68
N ALA A 19 -11.75 1.38 -10.82
CA ALA A 19 -10.66 1.76 -11.71
C ALA A 19 -9.54 2.37 -10.85
N PRO A 20 -8.27 2.03 -11.10
CA PRO A 20 -7.15 2.50 -10.29
C PRO A 20 -7.31 4.00 -10.16
N VAL A 21 -7.31 4.49 -8.91
CA VAL A 21 -7.43 5.92 -8.62
C VAL A 21 -6.38 6.61 -9.47
N ALA A 22 -6.83 7.29 -10.52
CA ALA A 22 -6.03 8.10 -11.42
C ALA A 22 -5.59 9.38 -10.69
N ALA A 23 -4.88 9.19 -9.58
CA ALA A 23 -4.22 10.21 -8.78
C ALA A 23 -2.82 9.75 -8.33
N ILE A 24 -2.27 8.73 -9.00
CA ILE A 24 -0.82 8.64 -9.19
C ILE A 24 -0.48 9.45 -10.45
N ASP A 25 -1.00 10.68 -10.50
CA ASP A 25 -0.68 11.63 -11.56
C ASP A 25 0.83 11.84 -11.56
N ALA A 26 1.44 11.40 -12.66
CA ALA A 26 2.57 12.02 -13.34
C ALA A 26 3.85 12.35 -12.53
N VAL A 27 3.97 11.94 -11.26
CA VAL A 27 5.22 12.03 -10.51
C VAL A 27 5.95 10.70 -10.62
N VAL A 28 6.50 10.52 -11.82
CA VAL A 28 7.78 9.86 -12.08
C VAL A 28 7.79 8.35 -11.93
N ASN A 29 8.25 7.72 -13.00
CA ASN A 29 8.69 6.35 -13.18
C ASN A 29 9.84 5.93 -12.22
N ARG A 30 9.78 6.36 -10.94
CA ARG A 30 10.79 6.19 -9.91
C ARG A 30 10.37 5.04 -9.01
N LYS A 31 11.26 4.07 -8.86
CA LYS A 31 11.12 2.98 -7.88
C LYS A 31 11.21 3.57 -6.48
N TYR A 32 10.20 3.34 -5.65
CA TYR A 32 10.24 3.70 -4.23
C TYR A 32 11.33 2.91 -3.50
N THR A 33 12.03 3.59 -2.60
CA THR A 33 12.98 2.97 -1.65
C THR A 33 12.43 3.07 -0.23
N LEU A 34 13.03 2.33 0.71
CA LEU A 34 12.61 2.35 2.12
C LEU A 34 12.69 3.77 2.72
N GLU A 35 13.62 4.59 2.25
CA GLU A 35 13.85 5.96 2.73
C GLU A 35 12.71 6.92 2.39
N ASP A 36 11.91 6.60 1.36
CA ASP A 36 10.75 7.41 0.96
C ASP A 36 9.58 7.28 1.97
N PHE A 37 9.66 6.32 2.88
CA PHE A 37 8.64 6.03 3.88
C PHE A 37 9.09 6.36 5.30
N GLU A 38 8.12 6.72 6.14
CA GLU A 38 8.29 6.81 7.59
C GLU A 38 7.69 5.55 8.24
N LEU A 39 8.45 4.86 9.09
CA LEU A 39 8.01 3.64 9.77
C LEU A 39 7.28 4.00 11.06
N GLU A 40 5.95 4.00 11.02
CA GLU A 40 5.11 4.45 12.15
C GLU A 40 4.96 3.37 13.22
N ARG A 41 4.58 2.16 12.80
CA ARG A 41 4.22 1.09 13.72
C ARG A 41 4.40 -0.29 13.11
N LEU A 42 5.00 -1.21 13.85
CA LEU A 42 5.02 -2.63 13.50
C LEU A 42 3.59 -3.19 13.58
N VAL A 43 3.09 -3.75 12.48
CA VAL A 43 1.77 -4.38 12.38
C VAL A 43 1.88 -5.85 12.81
N GLY A 44 2.95 -6.53 12.42
CA GLY A 44 3.21 -7.89 12.83
C GLY A 44 4.47 -8.48 12.21
N THR A 45 4.93 -9.58 12.79
CA THR A 45 6.07 -10.37 12.32
C THR A 45 5.59 -11.75 11.92
N GLY A 46 6.14 -12.26 10.82
CA GLY A 46 5.99 -13.64 10.38
C GLY A 46 7.36 -14.30 10.30
N ASN A 47 7.39 -15.59 9.96
CA ASN A 47 8.64 -16.38 9.95
C ASN A 47 9.73 -15.85 8.99
N PHE A 48 9.38 -15.00 8.02
CA PHE A 48 10.28 -14.55 6.94
C PHE A 48 10.13 -13.07 6.60
N CYS A 49 9.32 -12.34 7.35
CA CYS A 49 9.03 -10.94 7.04
C CYS A 49 8.40 -10.20 8.21
N GLU A 50 8.52 -8.90 8.16
CA GLU A 50 7.79 -7.96 9.01
C GLU A 50 6.82 -7.15 8.16
N VAL A 51 5.69 -6.77 8.75
CA VAL A 51 4.74 -5.84 8.13
C VAL A 51 4.69 -4.59 8.98
N TRP A 52 4.95 -3.45 8.34
CA TRP A 52 4.98 -2.14 8.97
C TRP A 52 3.86 -1.26 8.43
N HIS A 53 3.21 -0.50 9.31
CA HIS A 53 2.38 0.63 8.94
C HIS A 53 3.31 1.81 8.66
N VAL A 54 3.20 2.37 7.47
CA VAL A 54 4.09 3.43 7.00
C VAL A 54 3.30 4.57 6.36
N THR A 55 3.85 5.78 6.40
CA THR A 55 3.37 6.93 5.63
C THR A 55 4.39 7.31 4.57
N LEU A 56 3.93 7.80 3.42
CA LEU A 56 4.84 8.31 2.39
C LEU A 56 5.28 9.73 2.76
N LYS A 57 6.58 10.00 2.86
CA LYS A 57 7.08 11.34 3.25
C LYS A 57 6.59 12.45 2.34
N ALA A 58 6.52 12.18 1.04
CA ALA A 58 6.00 13.12 0.05
C ALA A 58 4.48 13.36 0.18
N ARG A 59 3.73 12.42 0.78
CA ARG A 59 2.27 12.48 0.96
C ARG A 59 1.86 11.90 2.32
N PRO A 60 2.05 12.63 3.44
CA PRO A 60 1.86 12.10 4.79
C PRO A 60 0.43 11.67 5.14
N ARG A 61 -0.56 12.02 4.31
CA ARG A 61 -1.96 11.60 4.46
C ARG A 61 -2.23 10.22 3.87
N GLU A 62 -1.30 9.68 3.08
CA GLU A 62 -1.39 8.35 2.50
C GLU A 62 -0.65 7.37 3.40
N SER A 63 -1.38 6.35 3.85
CA SER A 63 -0.85 5.27 4.69
C SER A 63 -0.81 3.96 3.91
N PHE A 64 0.23 3.17 4.15
CA PHE A 64 0.47 1.91 3.47
C PHE A 64 0.88 0.82 4.46
N ALA A 65 0.75 -0.43 4.03
CA ALA A 65 1.37 -1.57 4.69
C ALA A 65 2.61 -1.98 3.89
N LEU A 66 3.78 -1.90 4.51
CA LEU A 66 5.05 -2.28 3.91
C LEU A 66 5.49 -3.65 4.43
N LYS A 67 5.53 -4.65 3.54
CA LYS A 67 6.06 -5.98 3.84
C LYS A 67 7.56 -5.99 3.56
N ILE A 68 8.36 -6.09 4.63
CA ILE A 68 9.81 -6.12 4.59
C ILE A 68 10.23 -7.57 4.79
N TYR A 69 10.92 -8.16 3.80
CA TYR A 69 11.54 -9.47 3.95
C TYR A 69 12.89 -9.30 4.62
N ASP A 70 13.27 -10.24 5.49
CA ASP A 70 14.57 -10.23 6.13
C ASP A 70 15.67 -10.10 5.08
N LYS A 71 16.52 -9.08 5.21
CA LYS A 71 17.76 -9.01 4.44
C LYS A 71 18.60 -10.18 4.91
N VAL A 72 18.88 -11.14 4.03
CA VAL A 72 19.96 -12.11 4.23
C VAL A 72 21.17 -11.31 4.72
N PRO A 73 21.74 -11.61 5.90
CA PRO A 73 22.97 -10.97 6.32
C PRO A 73 24.01 -11.26 5.24
N ILE A 74 24.51 -10.20 4.59
CA ILE A 74 25.63 -10.34 3.66
C ILE A 74 26.82 -10.76 4.53
N PRO A 75 27.46 -11.91 4.26
CA PRO A 75 28.57 -12.42 5.07
C PRO A 75 29.79 -11.50 5.04
#